data_AF-A0A1G8P4R9-F1
#
_entry.id   AF-A0A1G8P4R9-F1
#
_cell.length_a   1.000
_cell.length_b   1.000
_cell.length_c   1.000
_cell.angle_alpha   90.00
_cell.angle_beta   90.00
_cell.angle_gamma   90.00
#
_symmetry.space_group_name_H-M   'P 1'
#
loop_
_entity.id
_entity.type
_entity.pdbx_description
1 polymer ?
#
loop_
_entity_poly.entity_id
_entity_poly.type
_entity_poly.pdbx_seq_one_letter_code
_entity_poly.pdbx_strand_id
1 'polypeptide(L)'
;MLGLVAEARDIGAGADRAFLITAHQLVAARVRPVYAMDERQPVSTTLGLGRGSCSQRLALLEAVARGSGIATRVRGLLIDGRFWHPRFPRLRALIPRQVVLAWPEFLLAGRWVAVSEPGPLRLP
;
A
#
# COMPACT_ATOMS: atom_id res chain seq x y z
N MET A 1 20.69 1.96 -2.65
CA MET A 1 19.59 2.85 -2.23
C MET A 1 19.58 4.18 -2.98
N LEU A 2 20.74 4.74 -3.36
CA LEU A 2 20.85 6.05 -4.02
C LEU A 2 20.55 6.07 -5.53
N GLY A 3 20.76 4.97 -6.27
CA GLY A 3 20.58 4.95 -7.74
C GLY A 3 19.13 5.05 -8.22
N LEU A 4 18.17 4.49 -7.49
CA LEU A 4 16.75 4.45 -7.88
C LEU A 4 16.06 5.82 -7.73
N VAL A 5 16.59 6.68 -6.87
CA VAL A 5 16.03 8.00 -6.55
C VAL A 5 16.52 9.07 -7.54
N ALA A 6 17.69 8.87 -8.16
CA ALA A 6 18.27 9.82 -9.11
C ALA A 6 17.64 9.72 -10.51
N GLU A 7 17.24 8.53 -10.96
CA GLU A 7 16.56 8.33 -12.25
C GLU A 7 15.12 8.90 -12.28
N ALA A 8 14.48 9.07 -11.12
CA ALA A 8 13.11 9.55 -11.03
C ALA A 8 12.95 11.08 -11.12
N ARG A 9 14.06 11.83 -11.15
CA ARG A 9 14.08 13.23 -10.70
C ARG A 9 13.80 14.31 -11.75
N ASP A 10 13.46 13.97 -13.00
CA ASP A 10 13.36 14.99 -14.07
C ASP A 10 12.05 15.06 -14.85
N ILE A 11 10.94 14.51 -14.35
CA ILE A 11 9.67 14.58 -15.09
C ILE A 11 8.55 14.94 -14.09
N GLY A 12 7.72 15.95 -14.41
CA GLY A 12 6.59 16.37 -13.56
C GLY A 12 5.59 15.24 -13.31
N ALA A 13 4.60 15.46 -12.43
CA ALA A 13 3.58 14.54 -11.87
C ALA A 13 3.23 13.19 -12.57
N GLY A 14 3.34 13.09 -13.90
CA GLY A 14 3.38 11.82 -14.62
C GLY A 14 4.54 10.90 -14.18
N ALA A 15 5.69 11.44 -13.79
CA ALA A 15 6.83 10.69 -13.27
C ALA A 15 6.62 10.21 -11.85
N ASP A 16 6.07 11.04 -10.96
CA ASP A 16 5.70 10.61 -9.61
C ASP A 16 4.68 9.48 -9.67
N ARG A 17 3.70 9.57 -10.57
CA ARG A 17 2.73 8.50 -10.80
C ARG A 17 3.38 7.24 -11.33
N ALA A 18 4.23 7.34 -12.36
CA ALA A 18 4.95 6.21 -12.92
C ALA A 18 5.86 5.56 -11.88
N PHE A 19 6.58 6.36 -11.09
CA PHE A 19 7.40 5.93 -9.98
C PHE A 19 6.60 5.14 -8.96
N LEU A 20 5.44 5.64 -8.50
CA LEU A 20 4.59 4.92 -7.55
C LEU A 20 4.05 3.60 -8.12
N ILE A 21 3.70 3.56 -9.41
CA ILE A 21 3.28 2.32 -10.08
C ILE A 21 4.42 1.30 -10.07
N THR A 22 5.62 1.70 -10.50
CA THR A 22 6.80 0.83 -10.51
C THR A 22 7.17 0.39 -9.10
N ALA A 23 7.17 1.30 -8.13
CA ALA A 23 7.42 0.98 -6.73
C ALA A 23 6.41 -0.06 -6.23
N HIS A 24 5.12 0.14 -6.48
CA HIS A 24 4.07 -0.81 -6.10
C HIS A 24 4.28 -2.19 -6.71
N GLN A 25 4.62 -2.26 -8.01
CA GLN A 25 4.94 -3.52 -8.69
C GLN A 25 6.15 -4.22 -8.06
N LEU A 26 7.20 -3.47 -7.70
CA LEU A 26 8.37 -4.02 -7.01
C LEU A 26 8.03 -4.54 -5.61
N VAL A 27 7.18 -3.84 -4.86
CA VAL A 27 6.68 -4.33 -3.57
C VAL A 27 5.90 -5.62 -3.76
N ALA A 28 4.98 -5.67 -4.73
CA ALA A 28 4.18 -6.85 -5.01
C ALA A 28 5.04 -8.06 -5.43
N ALA A 29 6.12 -7.82 -6.19
CA ALA A 29 7.05 -8.86 -6.62
C ALA A 29 7.97 -9.35 -5.50
N ARG A 30 8.37 -8.48 -4.56
CA ARG A 30 9.36 -8.81 -3.50
C ARG A 30 8.75 -9.22 -2.18
N VAL A 31 7.49 -8.86 -1.92
CA VAL A 31 6.83 -9.08 -0.63
C VAL A 31 5.63 -10.00 -0.82
N ARG A 32 5.81 -11.26 -0.43
CA ARG A 32 4.75 -12.28 -0.53
C ARG A 32 3.55 -11.89 0.34
N PRO A 33 2.31 -11.91 -0.19
CA PRO A 33 1.13 -11.62 0.61
C PRO A 33 0.92 -12.69 1.69
N VAL A 34 0.67 -12.26 2.92
CA VAL A 34 0.27 -13.12 4.04
C VAL A 34 -0.87 -12.48 4.82
N TYR A 35 -1.66 -13.28 5.53
CA TYR A 35 -2.54 -12.75 6.57
C TYR A 35 -1.68 -12.50 7.81
N ALA A 36 -1.45 -11.23 8.12
CA ALA A 36 -0.80 -10.78 9.35
C ALA A 36 -1.71 -9.78 10.04
N MET A 37 -1.74 -9.83 11.38
CA MET A 37 -2.56 -8.92 12.21
C MET A 37 -1.71 -7.88 12.95
N ASP A 38 -0.39 -7.90 12.77
CA ASP A 38 0.51 -6.92 13.37
C ASP A 38 0.67 -5.69 12.47
N GLU A 39 -0.26 -4.75 12.63
CA GLU A 39 -0.25 -3.47 11.92
C GLU A 39 0.81 -2.49 12.45
N ARG A 40 1.54 -2.83 13.53
CA ARG A 40 2.60 -1.98 14.10
C ARG A 40 3.99 -2.35 13.58
N GLN A 41 4.10 -3.43 12.80
CA GLN A 41 5.37 -3.89 12.27
C GLN A 41 6.05 -2.81 11.42
N PRO A 42 7.32 -2.46 11.70
CA PRO A 42 8.07 -1.52 10.89
C PRO A 42 8.22 -1.98 9.43
N VAL A 43 8.21 -1.04 8.50
CA VAL A 43 8.36 -1.32 7.06
C VAL A 43 9.72 -1.97 6.71
N SER A 44 10.77 -1.68 7.49
CA SER A 44 12.08 -2.30 7.35
C SER A 44 12.03 -3.80 7.69
N THR A 45 11.28 -4.17 8.72
CA THR A 45 11.04 -5.57 9.09
C THR A 45 10.23 -6.29 8.01
N THR A 46 9.15 -5.67 7.49
CA THR A 46 8.36 -6.21 6.38
C THR A 46 9.23 -6.48 5.15
N LEU A 47 10.11 -5.53 4.80
CA LEU A 47 11.04 -5.68 3.69
C LEU A 47 12.04 -6.81 3.94
N GLY A 48 12.65 -6.86 5.13
CA GLY A 48 13.63 -7.88 5.50
C GLY A 48 13.05 -9.30 5.52
N LEU A 49 11.79 -9.45 5.92
CA LEU A 49 11.09 -10.74 5.93
C LEU A 49 10.59 -11.18 4.54
N GLY A 50 10.50 -10.26 3.56
CA GLY A 50 9.97 -10.56 2.24
C GLY A 50 8.50 -11.04 2.24
N ARG A 51 7.75 -10.77 3.31
CA ARG A 51 6.33 -11.13 3.46
C ARG A 51 5.58 -10.11 4.31
N GLY A 52 4.33 -9.84 3.96
CA GLY A 52 3.48 -8.93 4.72
C GLY A 52 2.02 -8.93 4.26
N SER A 53 1.14 -8.39 5.10
CA SER A 53 -0.25 -8.12 4.77
C SER A 53 -0.39 -7.02 3.70
N CYS A 54 -1.61 -6.85 3.17
CA CYS A 54 -1.92 -5.76 2.24
C CYS A 54 -1.55 -4.39 2.84
N SER A 55 -1.97 -4.14 4.08
CA SER A 55 -1.65 -2.91 4.83
C SER A 55 -0.15 -2.72 5.05
N GLN A 56 0.59 -3.76 5.43
CA GLN A 56 2.05 -3.69 5.59
C GLN A 56 2.77 -3.41 4.27
N ARG A 57 2.29 -3.96 3.14
CA ARG A 57 2.81 -3.65 1.81
C ARG A 57 2.49 -2.21 1.39
N LEU A 58 1.29 -1.70 1.71
CA LEU A 58 0.90 -0.31 1.47
C LEU A 58 1.73 0.67 2.31
N ALA A 59 2.04 0.32 3.57
CA ALA A 59 2.95 1.09 4.41
C ALA A 59 4.36 1.14 3.81
N LEU A 60 4.83 0.05 3.19
CA LEU A 60 6.11 0.01 2.49
C LEU A 60 6.11 0.93 1.25
N LEU A 61 5.01 0.96 0.49
CA LEU A 61 4.82 1.92 -0.61
C LEU A 61 4.79 3.38 -0.11
N GLU A 62 4.12 3.64 1.00
CA GLU A 62 4.08 4.95 1.65
C GLU A 62 5.49 5.41 2.07
N ALA A 63 6.27 4.51 2.67
CA ALA A 63 7.65 4.79 3.05
C ALA A 63 8.55 5.13 1.84
N VAL A 64 8.40 4.40 0.73
CA VAL A 64 9.11 4.68 -0.53
C VAL A 64 8.73 6.07 -1.07
N ALA A 65 7.44 6.40 -1.10
CA ALA A 65 6.95 7.69 -1.55
C ALA A 65 7.49 8.85 -0.70
N ARG A 66 7.42 8.73 0.62
CA ARG A 66 7.99 9.75 1.53
C ARG A 66 9.49 9.90 1.32
N GLY A 67 10.20 8.77 1.17
CA GLY A 67 11.64 8.76 0.90
C GLY A 67 12.02 9.41 -0.44
N SER A 68 11.12 9.47 -1.41
CA SER A 68 11.30 10.16 -2.69
C SER A 68 10.74 11.58 -2.72
N GLY A 69 10.25 12.12 -1.60
CA GLY A 69 9.69 13.47 -1.50
C GLY A 69 8.23 13.61 -1.91
N ILE A 70 7.51 12.50 -2.15
CA ILE A 70 6.07 12.52 -2.43
C ILE A 70 5.31 12.58 -1.10
N ALA A 71 4.49 13.62 -0.92
CA ALA A 71 3.68 13.75 0.28
C ALA A 71 2.59 12.66 0.33
N THR A 72 2.36 12.11 1.52
CA THR A 72 1.41 11.04 1.76
C THR A 72 0.46 11.41 2.91
N ARG A 73 -0.77 10.93 2.87
CA ARG A 73 -1.68 10.92 4.02
C ARG A 73 -2.43 9.60 4.07
N VAL A 74 -3.03 9.27 5.21
CA VAL A 74 -3.77 8.01 5.39
C VAL A 74 -5.22 8.31 5.72
N ARG A 75 -6.14 7.59 5.07
CA ARG A 75 -7.56 7.55 5.44
C ARG A 75 -7.88 6.23 6.13
N GLY A 76 -8.65 6.30 7.21
CA GLY A 76 -9.26 5.12 7.82
C GLY A 76 -10.52 4.74 7.04
N LEU A 77 -10.54 3.54 6.47
CA LEU A 77 -11.73 2.96 5.86
C LEU A 77 -12.33 1.94 6.81
N LEU A 78 -13.60 2.09 7.14
CA LEU A 78 -14.33 1.12 7.96
C LEU A 78 -15.01 0.11 7.03
N ILE A 79 -14.60 -1.15 7.13
CA ILE A 79 -15.15 -2.25 6.33
C ILE A 79 -15.94 -3.19 7.22
N ASP A 80 -17.12 -3.58 6.75
CA ASP A 80 -17.95 -4.57 7.41
C ASP A 80 -17.29 -5.96 7.33
N GLY A 81 -17.24 -6.67 8.46
CA GLY A 81 -16.68 -8.02 8.57
C GLY A 81 -17.24 -9.02 7.56
N ARG A 82 -18.49 -8.81 7.10
CA ARG A 82 -19.14 -9.62 6.06
C ARG A 82 -18.35 -9.66 4.75
N PHE A 83 -17.52 -8.65 4.48
CA PHE A 83 -16.59 -8.64 3.35
C PHE A 83 -15.70 -9.90 3.30
N TRP A 84 -15.29 -10.41 4.46
CA TRP A 84 -14.42 -11.58 4.57
C TRP A 84 -15.16 -12.92 4.66
N HIS A 85 -16.50 -12.92 4.83
CA HIS A 85 -17.29 -14.16 4.96
C HIS A 85 -17.12 -15.16 3.80
N PRO A 86 -17.07 -14.73 2.51
CA PRO A 86 -16.86 -15.67 1.41
C PRO A 86 -15.47 -16.33 1.45
N ARG A 87 -14.47 -15.62 1.98
CA ARG A 87 -13.08 -16.08 2.01
C ARG A 87 -12.77 -16.95 3.23
N PHE A 88 -13.53 -16.78 4.32
CA PHE A 88 -13.39 -17.56 5.55
C PHE A 88 -14.73 -18.11 6.05
N PRO A 89 -15.37 -19.03 5.30
CA PRO A 89 -16.72 -19.49 5.62
C PRO A 89 -16.81 -20.22 6.96
N ARG A 90 -15.73 -20.92 7.38
CA ARG A 90 -15.67 -21.67 8.65
C ARG A 90 -15.25 -20.82 9.85
N LEU A 91 -14.77 -19.60 9.64
CA LEU A 91 -14.24 -18.72 10.70
C LEU A 91 -15.08 -17.45 10.89
N ARG A 92 -16.34 -17.43 10.41
CA ARG A 92 -17.23 -16.25 10.49
C ARG A 92 -17.35 -15.69 11.91
N ALA A 93 -17.40 -16.55 12.92
CA ALA A 93 -17.47 -16.15 14.32
C ALA A 93 -16.21 -15.44 14.84
N LEU A 94 -15.05 -15.64 14.18
CA LEU A 94 -13.78 -15.00 14.52
C LEU A 94 -13.54 -13.71 13.72
N ILE A 95 -14.38 -13.43 12.72
CA ILE A 95 -14.23 -12.22 11.90
C ILE A 95 -14.81 -11.03 12.68
N PRO A 96 -14.02 -9.95 12.89
CA PRO A 96 -14.52 -8.75 13.55
C PRO A 96 -15.73 -8.17 12.82
N ARG A 97 -16.70 -7.63 13.56
CA ARG A 97 -17.88 -6.97 12.96
C ARG A 97 -17.50 -5.82 12.03
N GLN A 98 -16.45 -5.11 12.38
CA GLN A 98 -15.88 -4.01 11.61
C GLN A 98 -14.36 -4.10 11.66
N VAL A 99 -13.73 -3.78 10.54
CA VAL A 99 -12.28 -3.73 10.39
C VAL A 99 -11.92 -2.34 9.86
N VAL A 100 -10.95 -1.69 10.51
CA VAL A 100 -10.39 -0.42 10.03
C VAL A 100 -9.20 -0.74 9.14
N LEU A 101 -9.24 -0.28 7.88
CA LEU A 101 -8.10 -0.33 6.98
C LEU A 101 -7.43 1.04 6.89
N ALA A 102 -6.11 1.05 7.06
CA ALA A 102 -5.28 2.19 6.71
C ALA A 102 -5.12 2.26 5.19
N TRP A 103 -5.65 3.32 4.57
CA TRP A 103 -5.65 3.50 3.13
C TRP A 103 -4.84 4.73 2.73
N PRO A 104 -3.62 4.57 2.19
CA PRO A 104 -2.77 5.70 1.85
C PRO A 104 -3.25 6.44 0.59
N GLU A 105 -3.06 7.75 0.62
CA GLU A 105 -3.22 8.67 -0.50
C GLU A 105 -1.92 9.43 -0.73
N PHE A 106 -1.60 9.67 -1.99
CA PHE A 106 -0.36 10.31 -2.45
C PHE A 106 -0.68 11.64 -3.12
N LEU A 107 0.11 12.67 -2.85
CA LEU A 107 -0.05 13.97 -3.50
C LEU A 107 0.63 13.95 -4.88
N LEU A 108 -0.18 13.94 -5.93
CA LEU A 108 0.27 13.94 -7.33
C LEU A 108 -0.35 15.12 -8.06
N ALA A 109 0.46 15.97 -8.71
CA ALA A 109 -0.03 17.17 -9.41
C ALA A 109 -1.00 18.01 -8.55
N GLY A 110 -0.70 18.18 -7.26
CA GLY A 110 -1.52 18.95 -6.33
C GLY A 110 -2.83 18.27 -5.90
N ARG A 111 -3.06 17.00 -6.28
CA ARG A 111 -4.25 16.23 -5.93
C ARG A 111 -3.90 14.99 -5.11
N TRP A 112 -4.74 14.69 -4.13
CA TRP A 112 -4.64 13.44 -3.38
C TRP A 112 -5.23 12.28 -4.20
N VAL A 113 -4.41 11.26 -4.44
CA VAL A 113 -4.76 10.07 -5.22
C VAL A 113 -4.62 8.84 -4.33
N ALA A 114 -5.70 8.08 -4.17
CA ALA A 114 -5.71 6.83 -3.41
C ALA A 114 -5.16 5.66 -4.23
N VAL A 115 -4.65 4.64 -3.54
CA VAL A 115 -4.41 3.33 -4.16
C VAL A 115 -5.76 2.67 -4.46
N SER A 116 -5.90 2.01 -5.60
CA SER A 116 -7.03 1.12 -5.88
C SER A 116 -6.48 -0.31 -5.93
N GLU A 117 -6.98 -1.23 -5.12
CA GLU A 117 -6.68 -2.68 -5.23
C GLU A 117 -8.01 -3.46 -5.30
N PRO A 118 -8.18 -4.51 -6.16
CA PRO A 118 -7.15 -5.28 -6.86
C PRO A 118 -7.14 -5.02 -8.37
N GLY A 119 -6.23 -4.15 -8.80
CA GLY A 119 -5.93 -3.90 -10.20
C GLY A 119 -4.91 -2.77 -10.32
N PRO A 120 -4.11 -2.72 -11.41
CA PRO A 120 -3.20 -1.59 -11.63
C PRO A 120 -4.01 -0.30 -11.57
N LEU A 121 -3.51 0.72 -10.88
CA LEU A 121 -4.12 2.05 -10.71
C LEU A 121 -4.92 2.52 -11.95
N ARG A 122 -6.20 2.16 -12.02
CA ARG A 122 -7.09 2.56 -13.12
C ARG A 122 -7.67 3.93 -12.81
N LEU A 123 -7.56 4.84 -13.77
CA LEU A 123 -8.33 6.08 -13.82
C LEU A 123 -9.66 5.78 -14.56
N PRO A 124 -10.72 6.59 -14.37
CA PRO A 124 -11.73 6.76 -15.41
C PRO A 124 -11.10 7.29 -16.71
#